data_AF-A0A701FMS0-F1
#
_entry.id   AF-A0A701FMS0-F1
#
_cell.length_a   1.000
_cell.length_b   1.000
_cell.length_c   1.000
_cell.angle_alpha   90.00
_cell.angle_beta   90.00
_cell.angle_gamma   90.00
#
_symmetry.space_group_name_H-M   'P 1'
#
loop_
_entity.id
_entity.type
_entity.pdbx_description
1 polymer ?
#
loop_
_entity_poly.entity_id
_entity_poly.type
_entity_poly.pdbx_seq_one_letter_code
_entity_poly.pdbx_strand_id
1 'polypeptide(L)'
;MWDMFFKDDWDISEVTDGNYSAFVYVIQFPDDGSFYFGFKQIFRRIKDAKKIKGSTVLNESDWKTYSSSSKTVQQRIDNGEHHTKHILWCFASNTEATLVETALIALYGTRYDCLNKAIMAKTKLRKDKGLQLDVIRRIMECF
;
A
#
# COMPACT_ATOMS: atom_id res chain seq x y z
N MET A 1 -11.94 -6.93 -5.08
CA MET A 1 -11.37 -7.44 -3.81
C MET A 1 -9.88 -7.08 -3.79
N TRP A 2 -9.19 -7.17 -2.65
CA TRP A 2 -7.73 -6.99 -2.61
C TRP A 2 -7.04 -8.32 -2.86
N ASP A 3 -6.02 -8.31 -3.72
CA ASP A 3 -5.16 -9.46 -3.99
C ASP A 3 -3.71 -9.13 -3.62
N MET A 4 -2.90 -10.13 -3.29
CA MET A 4 -1.44 -9.93 -3.18
C MET A 4 -0.83 -9.81 -4.59
N PHE A 5 0.12 -8.89 -4.77
CA PHE A 5 0.85 -8.75 -6.04
C PHE A 5 1.83 -9.91 -6.23
N PHE A 6 2.57 -10.27 -5.17
CA PHE A 6 3.50 -11.40 -5.14
C PHE A 6 2.82 -12.64 -4.53
N LYS A 7 1.90 -13.26 -5.27
CA LYS A 7 1.06 -14.37 -4.78
C LYS A 7 1.82 -15.63 -4.40
N ASP A 8 3.02 -15.83 -4.95
CA ASP A 8 3.87 -16.98 -4.62
C ASP A 8 4.61 -16.79 -3.28
N ASP A 9 4.70 -15.55 -2.80
CA ASP A 9 5.41 -15.20 -1.56
C ASP A 9 4.46 -14.88 -0.40
N TRP A 10 3.21 -14.53 -0.68
CA TRP A 10 2.28 -14.01 0.32
C TRP A 10 0.85 -14.49 0.11
N ASP A 11 0.21 -14.88 1.22
CA ASP A 11 -1.23 -15.05 1.30
C ASP A 11 -1.92 -13.81 1.90
N ILE A 12 -3.13 -13.50 1.42
CA ILE A 12 -3.90 -12.33 1.89
C ILE A 12 -4.27 -12.42 3.37
N SER A 13 -4.34 -13.62 3.95
CA SER A 13 -4.62 -13.83 5.38
C SER A 13 -3.48 -13.32 6.29
N GLU A 14 -2.25 -13.24 5.77
CA GLU A 14 -1.09 -12.74 6.50
C GLU A 14 -1.20 -11.24 6.83
N VAL A 15 -2.01 -10.48 6.10
CA VAL A 15 -2.22 -9.04 6.35
C VAL A 15 -2.64 -8.78 7.81
N THR A 16 -3.36 -9.71 8.43
CA THR A 16 -3.90 -9.56 9.80
C THR A 16 -3.31 -10.53 10.82
N ASP A 17 -2.18 -11.18 10.53
CA ASP A 17 -1.52 -12.16 11.40
C ASP A 17 -0.91 -11.56 12.69
N GLY A 18 -0.86 -10.22 12.77
CA GLY A 18 -0.32 -9.46 13.90
C GLY A 18 1.11 -8.94 13.71
N ASN A 19 1.74 -9.22 12.57
CA ASN A 19 3.10 -8.75 12.26
C ASN A 19 3.13 -7.41 11.52
N TYR A 20 1.99 -6.94 11.02
CA TYR A 20 1.90 -5.76 10.15
C TYR A 20 0.91 -4.73 10.65
N SER A 21 1.23 -3.44 10.49
CA SER A 21 0.33 -2.32 10.83
C SER A 21 -0.16 -1.54 9.62
N ALA A 22 0.51 -1.67 8.48
CA ALA A 22 0.16 -1.02 7.24
C ALA A 22 0.63 -1.84 6.03
N PHE A 23 0.11 -1.52 4.86
CA PHE A 23 0.61 -2.05 3.60
C PHE A 23 0.68 -0.94 2.55
N VAL A 24 1.57 -1.12 1.58
CA VAL A 24 1.61 -0.33 0.34
C VAL A 24 0.87 -1.12 -0.74
N TYR A 25 0.13 -0.41 -1.59
CA TYR A 25 -0.71 -0.98 -2.61
C TYR A 25 -0.60 -0.23 -3.94
N VAL A 26 -1.05 -0.90 -5.00
CA VAL A 26 -1.28 -0.32 -6.32
C VAL A 26 -2.73 -0.54 -6.74
N ILE A 27 -3.32 0.46 -7.39
CA ILE A 27 -4.59 0.34 -8.11
C ILE A 27 -4.28 0.58 -9.58
N GLN A 28 -4.72 -0.31 -10.45
CA GLN A 28 -4.48 -0.22 -11.90
C GLN A 28 -5.82 -0.22 -12.63
N PHE A 29 -5.93 0.60 -13.67
CA PHE A 29 -7.05 0.65 -14.60
C PHE A 29 -6.60 0.01 -15.92
N PRO A 30 -6.90 -1.28 -16.15
CA PRO A 30 -6.34 -2.03 -17.28
C PRO A 30 -6.71 -1.45 -18.64
N ASP A 31 -7.86 -0.78 -18.72
CA ASP A 31 -8.42 -0.27 -19.97
C ASP A 31 -7.60 0.90 -20.56
N ASP A 32 -6.90 1.68 -19.72
CA ASP A 32 -6.03 2.79 -20.15
C ASP A 32 -4.57 2.69 -19.65
N GLY A 33 -4.25 1.66 -18.87
CA GLY A 33 -2.93 1.40 -18.31
C GLY A 33 -2.55 2.29 -17.12
N SER A 34 -3.42 3.20 -16.69
CA SER A 34 -3.10 4.12 -15.60
C SER A 34 -3.07 3.44 -14.23
N PHE A 35 -2.24 3.96 -13.32
CA PHE A 35 -2.03 3.36 -12.01
C PHE A 35 -1.88 4.39 -10.88
N TYR A 36 -2.10 3.93 -9.65
CA TYR A 36 -1.99 4.73 -8.43
C TYR A 36 -1.32 3.94 -7.33
N PHE A 37 -0.25 4.48 -6.74
CA PHE A 37 0.34 3.95 -5.51
C PHE A 37 -0.26 4.62 -4.28
N GLY A 38 -0.51 3.83 -3.24
CA GLY A 38 -0.89 4.36 -1.95
C GLY A 38 -0.47 3.44 -0.81
N PHE A 39 -0.61 3.91 0.42
CA PHE A 39 -0.54 3.05 1.61
C PHE A 39 -1.83 3.11 2.42
N LYS A 40 -2.13 2.01 3.11
CA LYS A 40 -3.29 1.89 4.01
C LYS A 40 -2.85 1.28 5.33
N GLN A 41 -3.33 1.88 6.44
CA GLN A 41 -3.17 1.32 7.77
C GLN A 41 -4.18 0.19 7.99
N ILE A 42 -3.73 -0.94 8.55
CA ILE A 42 -4.55 -2.15 8.72
C ILE A 42 -5.49 -2.00 9.93
N PHE A 43 -4.99 -1.52 11.07
CA PHE A 43 -5.73 -1.39 12.32
C PHE A 43 -5.93 0.08 12.70
N ARG A 44 -7.13 0.50 13.13
CA ARG A 44 -7.43 1.85 13.61
C ARG A 44 -6.48 2.25 14.74
N ARG A 45 -5.90 3.45 14.61
CA ARG A 45 -5.00 4.09 15.61
C ARG A 45 -3.69 3.33 15.92
N ILE A 46 -3.40 2.20 15.28
CA ILE A 46 -2.18 1.42 15.50
C ILE A 46 -1.27 1.57 14.29
N LYS A 47 -0.13 2.23 14.52
CA LYS A 47 0.85 2.59 13.48
C LYS A 47 2.13 1.74 13.50
N ASP A 48 2.19 0.78 14.42
CA ASP A 48 3.34 -0.07 14.68
C ASP A 48 2.85 -1.42 15.21
N ALA A 49 3.29 -2.51 14.58
CA ALA A 49 2.87 -3.87 14.86
C ALA A 49 3.22 -4.30 16.29
N LYS A 50 4.26 -3.72 16.91
CA LYS A 50 4.59 -3.97 18.32
C LYS A 50 3.49 -3.57 19.30
N LYS A 51 2.53 -2.75 18.85
CA LYS A 51 1.37 -2.33 19.64
C LYS A 51 0.14 -3.22 19.42
N ILE A 52 0.22 -4.21 18.53
CA ILE A 52 -0.82 -5.20 18.32
C ILE A 52 -0.77 -6.18 19.50
N LYS A 53 -1.89 -6.27 20.21
CA LYS A 53 -2.13 -7.15 21.36
C LYS A 53 -3.34 -8.04 21.08
N GLY A 54 -3.55 -9.12 21.83
CA GLY A 54 -4.62 -10.10 21.55
C GLY A 54 -6.03 -9.54 21.29
N SER A 55 -6.45 -8.44 21.92
CA SER A 55 -7.75 -7.78 21.67
C SER A 55 -7.77 -6.81 20.48
N THR A 56 -6.64 -6.65 19.78
CA THR A 56 -6.44 -5.66 18.70
C THR A 56 -7.15 -6.03 17.41
N VAL A 57 -7.55 -7.31 17.26
CA VAL A 57 -8.41 -7.76 16.16
C VAL A 57 -9.72 -6.96 16.12
N LEU A 58 -10.23 -6.47 17.26
CA LEU A 58 -11.42 -5.59 17.34
C LEU A 58 -11.20 -4.18 16.75
N ASN A 59 -9.96 -3.82 16.41
CA ASN A 59 -9.59 -2.50 15.89
C ASN A 59 -9.21 -2.55 14.40
N GLU A 60 -9.59 -3.56 13.63
CA GLU A 60 -9.38 -3.52 12.17
C GLU A 60 -9.99 -2.23 11.56
N SER A 61 -9.27 -1.66 10.59
CA SER A 61 -9.77 -0.57 9.76
C SER A 61 -10.72 -1.10 8.68
N ASP A 62 -11.23 -0.19 7.86
CA ASP A 62 -11.99 -0.46 6.64
C ASP A 62 -11.14 -1.01 5.48
N TRP A 63 -9.89 -1.46 5.72
CA TRP A 63 -8.95 -1.84 4.65
C TRP A 63 -9.52 -2.84 3.64
N LYS A 64 -10.32 -3.82 4.08
CA LYS A 64 -10.93 -4.85 3.20
C LYS A 64 -11.85 -4.25 2.13
N THR A 65 -12.60 -3.20 2.48
CA THR A 65 -13.54 -2.51 1.59
C THR A 65 -13.00 -1.17 1.08
N TYR A 66 -11.81 -0.78 1.52
CA TYR A 66 -11.17 0.48 1.15
C TYR A 66 -10.96 0.58 -0.37
N SER A 67 -11.27 1.75 -0.92
CA SER A 67 -11.16 2.06 -2.35
C SER A 67 -9.84 2.76 -2.66
N SER A 68 -9.63 4.00 -2.21
CA SER A 68 -8.39 4.74 -2.39
C SER A 68 -8.36 6.01 -1.53
N SER A 69 -7.17 6.61 -1.34
CA SER A 69 -6.99 7.93 -0.71
C SER A 69 -7.14 9.07 -1.73
N SER A 70 -7.07 8.76 -3.03
CA SER A 70 -7.21 9.74 -4.10
C SER A 70 -8.68 9.94 -4.48
N LYS A 71 -9.15 11.19 -4.49
CA LYS A 71 -10.51 11.53 -4.94
C LYS A 71 -10.73 11.16 -6.41
N THR A 72 -9.71 11.33 -7.25
CA THR A 72 -9.78 10.97 -8.67
C THR A 72 -9.93 9.45 -8.83
N VAL A 73 -9.12 8.66 -8.11
CA VAL A 73 -9.22 7.19 -8.18
C VAL A 73 -10.56 6.70 -7.61
N GLN A 74 -11.04 7.28 -6.51
CA GLN A 74 -12.36 6.98 -5.95
C GLN A 74 -13.47 7.23 -6.97
N GLN A 75 -13.48 8.40 -7.62
CA GLN A 75 -14.49 8.72 -8.63
C GLN A 75 -14.50 7.72 -9.79
N ARG A 76 -13.32 7.29 -10.27
CA ARG A 76 -13.23 6.30 -11.36
C ARG A 76 -13.80 4.94 -10.94
N ILE A 77 -13.49 4.49 -9.71
CA ILE A 77 -14.07 3.27 -9.13
C ILE A 77 -15.59 3.41 -8.99
N ASP A 78 -16.08 4.55 -8.50
CA ASP A 78 -17.51 4.82 -8.30
C ASP A 78 -18.27 4.91 -9.63
N ASN A 79 -17.60 5.34 -10.70
CA ASN A 79 -18.12 5.31 -12.08
C ASN A 79 -18.21 3.88 -12.66
N GLY A 80 -17.72 2.87 -11.94
CA GLY A 80 -17.72 1.47 -12.39
C GLY A 80 -16.62 1.13 -13.39
N GLU A 81 -15.56 1.95 -13.48
CA GLU A 81 -14.42 1.64 -14.35
C GLU A 81 -13.73 0.34 -13.91
N HIS A 82 -13.30 -0.46 -14.89
CA HIS A 82 -12.59 -1.70 -14.63
C HIS A 82 -11.24 -1.42 -13.96
N HIS A 83 -11.01 -2.04 -12.81
CA HIS A 83 -9.82 -1.81 -12.01
C HIS A 83 -9.40 -3.07 -11.24
N THR A 84 -8.11 -3.13 -10.92
CA THR A 84 -7.54 -4.13 -10.02
C THR A 84 -6.91 -3.44 -8.80
N LYS A 85 -6.88 -4.16 -7.67
CA LYS A 85 -6.35 -3.65 -6.40
C LYS A 85 -5.38 -4.68 -5.82
N HIS A 86 -4.10 -4.33 -5.81
CA HIS A 86 -3.06 -5.23 -5.35
C HIS A 86 -2.31 -4.66 -4.14
N ILE A 87 -2.14 -5.47 -3.11
CA ILE A 87 -1.20 -5.20 -2.02
C ILE A 87 0.20 -5.56 -2.52
N LEU A 88 1.11 -4.59 -2.52
CA LEU A 88 2.49 -4.77 -2.94
C LEU A 88 3.33 -5.38 -1.82
N TRP A 89 3.18 -4.85 -0.59
CA TRP A 89 3.94 -5.32 0.56
C TRP A 89 3.34 -4.85 1.88
N CYS A 90 3.44 -5.68 2.92
CA CYS A 90 3.02 -5.39 4.29
C CYS A 90 4.20 -4.96 5.17
N PHE A 91 3.98 -3.96 6.02
CA PHE A 91 5.02 -3.35 6.86
C PHE A 91 4.63 -3.35 8.34
N ALA A 92 5.64 -3.59 9.18
CA ALA A 92 5.49 -3.57 10.62
C ALA A 92 5.15 -2.16 11.14
N SER A 93 5.48 -1.10 10.41
CA SER A 93 5.11 0.27 10.79
C SER A 93 4.63 1.12 9.62
N ASN A 94 3.77 2.09 9.91
CA ASN A 94 3.39 3.09 8.91
C ASN A 94 4.59 3.91 8.43
N THR A 95 5.62 4.09 9.25
CA THR A 95 6.81 4.87 8.86
C THR A 95 7.52 4.20 7.68
N GLU A 96 7.65 2.88 7.71
CA GLU A 96 8.25 2.07 6.64
C GLU A 96 7.36 2.11 5.39
N ALA A 97 6.04 1.87 5.56
CA ALA A 97 5.09 1.94 4.44
C ALA A 97 5.08 3.31 3.76
N THR A 98 5.08 4.40 4.53
CA THR A 98 5.15 5.77 3.99
C THR A 98 6.46 6.03 3.24
N LEU A 99 7.60 5.49 3.70
CA LEU A 99 8.85 5.66 2.97
C LEU A 99 8.80 4.94 1.62
N VAL A 100 8.32 3.70 1.59
CA VAL A 100 8.22 2.90 0.36
C VAL A 100 7.23 3.52 -0.62
N GLU A 101 6.03 3.90 -0.17
CA GLU A 101 5.06 4.66 -1.00
C GLU A 101 5.70 5.93 -1.59
N THR A 102 6.37 6.72 -0.75
CA THR A 102 7.05 7.94 -1.18
C THR A 102 8.11 7.67 -2.25
N ALA A 103 8.90 6.61 -2.07
CA ALA A 103 9.92 6.22 -3.04
C ALA A 103 9.29 5.81 -4.38
N LEU A 104 8.22 5.01 -4.37
CA LEU A 104 7.52 4.61 -5.59
C LEU A 104 6.92 5.82 -6.32
N ILE A 105 6.28 6.75 -5.59
CA ILE A 105 5.77 7.99 -6.20
C ILE A 105 6.93 8.86 -6.72
N ALA A 106 8.07 8.91 -6.04
CA ALA A 106 9.23 9.66 -6.54
C ALA A 106 9.82 9.07 -7.82
N LEU A 107 9.79 7.75 -7.97
CA LEU A 107 10.30 7.03 -9.14
C LEU A 107 9.33 7.11 -10.34
N TYR A 108 8.03 6.97 -10.10
CA TYR A 108 7.02 6.78 -11.15
C TYR A 108 6.03 7.94 -11.31
N GLY A 109 5.96 8.86 -10.34
CA GLY A 109 4.92 9.89 -10.24
C GLY A 109 4.93 10.96 -11.33
N THR A 110 6.00 11.04 -12.13
CA THR A 110 6.07 11.95 -13.29
C THR A 110 5.66 11.30 -14.60
N ARG A 111 5.37 10.00 -14.61
CA ARG A 111 4.84 9.32 -15.79
C ARG A 111 3.43 9.79 -16.10
N TYR A 112 3.09 9.83 -17.39
CA TYR A 112 1.78 10.29 -17.86
C TYR A 112 0.61 9.40 -17.40
N ASP A 113 0.88 8.14 -17.12
CA ASP A 113 -0.07 7.11 -16.68
C ASP A 113 -0.14 6.99 -15.14
N CYS A 114 0.65 7.77 -14.39
CA CYS A 114 0.57 7.79 -12.93
C CYS A 114 -0.48 8.79 -12.43
N LEU A 115 -1.41 8.30 -11.60
CA LEU A 115 -2.52 9.10 -11.04
C LEU A 115 -2.13 9.82 -9.73
N ASN A 116 -0.93 9.58 -9.19
CA ASN A 116 -0.42 10.30 -8.03
C ASN A 116 -0.07 11.74 -8.41
N LYS A 117 -0.64 12.73 -7.70
CA LYS A 117 -0.45 14.17 -8.03
C LYS A 117 0.61 14.87 -7.20
N ALA A 118 1.01 14.28 -6.09
CA ALA A 118 1.95 14.88 -5.15
C ALA A 118 2.56 13.81 -4.23
N ILE A 119 3.73 14.13 -3.70
CA ILE A 119 4.34 13.42 -2.58
C ILE A 119 4.06 14.25 -1.31
N MET A 120 3.22 13.72 -0.42
CA MET A 120 2.78 14.42 0.79
C MET A 120 3.28 13.71 2.05
N ALA A 121 4.59 13.51 2.16
CA ALA A 121 5.18 12.72 3.23
C ALA A 121 6.29 13.47 3.99
N LYS A 122 6.25 13.35 5.32
CA LYS A 122 7.37 13.65 6.21
C LYS A 122 7.61 12.40 7.07
N THR A 123 8.63 11.62 6.72
CA THR A 123 8.93 10.34 7.37
C THR A 123 10.34 10.31 7.95
N LYS A 124 10.56 9.44 8.94
CA LYS A 124 11.88 9.22 9.55
C LYS A 124 12.56 8.06 8.83
N LEU A 125 13.86 8.21 8.54
CA LEU A 125 14.67 7.11 8.02
C LEU A 125 15.01 6.15 9.17
N ARG A 126 14.44 4.95 9.15
CA ARG A 126 14.76 3.88 10.09
C ARG A 126 15.78 2.93 9.49
N LYS A 127 16.66 2.40 10.33
CA LYS A 127 17.55 1.31 9.95
C LYS A 127 16.78 0.00 10.12
N ASP A 128 16.52 -0.66 9.00
CA ASP A 128 15.75 -1.90 8.88
C ASP A 128 16.56 -3.03 8.21
N LYS A 129 17.90 -2.89 8.23
CA LYS A 129 18.85 -3.78 7.58
C LYS A 129 18.67 -3.92 6.06
N GLY A 130 18.02 -2.96 5.40
CA GLY A 130 17.89 -2.94 3.93
C GLY A 130 16.54 -3.41 3.40
N LEU A 131 15.62 -3.85 4.26
CA LEU A 131 14.31 -4.38 3.85
C LEU A 131 13.55 -3.42 2.91
N GLN A 132 13.43 -2.14 3.27
CA GLN A 132 12.74 -1.14 2.44
C GLN A 132 13.41 -0.98 1.07
N LEU A 133 14.74 -1.04 1.01
CA LEU A 133 15.48 -0.95 -0.25
C LEU A 133 15.22 -2.19 -1.13
N ASP A 134 15.26 -3.37 -0.55
CA ASP A 134 15.05 -4.63 -1.26
C ASP A 134 13.61 -4.73 -1.77
N VAL A 135 12.63 -4.31 -0.96
CA VAL A 135 11.22 -4.23 -1.39
C VAL A 135 11.04 -3.24 -2.53
N ILE A 136 11.64 -2.04 -2.45
CA ILE A 136 11.58 -1.06 -3.54
C ILE A 136 12.17 -1.65 -4.82
N ARG A 137 13.36 -2.26 -4.77
CA ARG A 137 14.00 -2.89 -5.93
C ARG A 137 13.13 -3.98 -6.54
N ARG A 138 12.58 -4.85 -5.70
CA ARG A 138 11.70 -5.93 -6.14
C ARG A 138 10.45 -5.40 -6.86
N ILE A 139 9.82 -4.35 -6.32
CA ILE A 139 8.68 -3.71 -6.97
C ILE A 139 9.12 -3.06 -8.29
N MET A 140 10.30 -2.43 -8.34
CA MET A 140 10.79 -1.79 -9.57
C MET A 140 11.00 -2.77 -10.73
N GLU A 141 11.29 -4.03 -10.45
CA GLU A 141 11.44 -5.06 -11.50
C GLU A 141 10.10 -5.42 -12.17
N CYS A 142 8.98 -4.97 -11.61
CA CYS A 142 7.63 -5.26 -12.09
C CYS A 142 6.93 -4.08 -12.79
N PHE A 143 7.50 -2.87 -12.75
CA PHE A 143 6.90 -1.62 -13.25
C PHE A 143 7.89 -0.80 -14.10
#